data_AF-A0A352IQL0-F1
#
_entry.id   AF-A0A352IQL0-F1
#
_cell.length_a   1.000
_cell.length_b   1.000
_cell.length_c   1.000
_cell.angle_alpha   90.00
_cell.angle_beta   90.00
_cell.angle_gamma   90.00
#
_symmetry.space_group_name_H-M   'P 1'
#
loop_
_entity.id
_entity.type
_entity.pdbx_description
1 polymer ?
#
loop_
_entity_poly.entity_id
_entity_poly.type
_entity_poly.pdbx_seq_one_letter_code
_entity_poly.pdbx_strand_id
1 'polypeptide(L)'
;MPMKACLHAGLTLALSILLLWSPARIGHAETVLHVAYEDKTQFPYYMGDTQKVLERPGAAVELVKLLEERVPGLRIKFSRYPWKRCLAML
;
A
#
# COMPACT_ATOMS: atom_id res chain seq x y z
N MET A 1 51.63 -10.39 -23.53
CA MET A 1 50.34 -10.76 -22.87
C MET A 1 49.77 -9.74 -21.85
N PRO A 2 50.03 -8.41 -21.87
CA PRO A 2 49.45 -7.49 -20.86
C PRO A 2 48.12 -6.81 -21.28
N MET A 3 47.84 -6.63 -22.58
CA MET A 3 46.68 -5.84 -23.06
C MET A 3 45.31 -6.42 -22.68
N LYS A 4 45.18 -7.74 -22.53
CA LYS A 4 43.90 -8.38 -22.16
C LYS A 4 43.51 -8.08 -20.71
N ALA A 5 44.49 -7.93 -19.80
CA ALA A 5 44.24 -7.66 -18.39
C ALA A 5 43.71 -6.24 -18.14
N CYS A 6 44.27 -5.23 -18.83
CA CYS A 6 43.78 -3.85 -18.73
C CYS A 6 42.36 -3.67 -19.27
N LEU A 7 41.99 -4.42 -20.32
CA LEU A 7 40.66 -4.35 -20.91
C LEU A 7 39.58 -4.93 -19.98
N HIS A 8 39.90 -6.02 -19.27
CA HIS A 8 38.98 -6.61 -18.28
C HIS A 8 38.81 -5.69 -17.07
N ALA A 9 39.89 -5.07 -16.58
CA ALA A 9 39.83 -4.13 -15.45
C ALA A 9 38.95 -2.91 -15.76
N GLY A 10 39.09 -2.31 -16.95
CA GLY A 10 38.27 -1.19 -17.39
C GLY A 10 36.78 -1.55 -17.53
N LEU A 11 36.49 -2.73 -18.08
CA LEU A 11 35.12 -3.23 -18.21
C LEU A 11 34.47 -3.50 -16.86
N THR A 12 35.19 -4.10 -15.92
CA THR A 12 34.68 -4.35 -14.57
C THR A 12 34.40 -3.06 -13.81
N LEU A 13 35.24 -2.04 -13.96
CA LEU A 13 35.06 -0.76 -13.30
C LEU A 13 33.84 0.01 -13.85
N ALA A 14 33.68 0.02 -15.18
CA ALA A 14 32.52 0.65 -15.83
C ALA A 14 31.20 -0.03 -15.42
N LEU A 15 31.18 -1.37 -15.36
CA LEU A 15 30.01 -2.14 -14.94
C LEU A 15 29.64 -1.86 -13.47
N SER A 16 30.64 -1.69 -12.61
CA SER A 16 30.45 -1.35 -11.20
C SER A 16 29.79 0.02 -11.02
N ILE A 17 30.24 1.02 -11.79
CA ILE A 17 29.69 2.39 -11.75
C ILE A 17 28.25 2.42 -12.26
N LEU A 18 27.94 1.66 -13.32
CA LEU A 18 26.57 1.50 -13.85
C LEU A 18 25.61 0.87 -12.84
N LEU A 19 26.08 -0.09 -12.04
CA LEU A 19 25.28 -0.72 -10.99
C LEU A 19 25.03 0.23 -9.81
N LEU A 20 26.00 1.08 -9.45
CA LEU A 20 25.88 2.07 -8.38
C LEU A 20 25.00 3.28 -8.74
N TRP A 21 24.82 3.56 -10.03
CA TRP A 21 23.93 4.62 -10.53
C TRP A 21 22.51 4.15 -10.85
N SER A 22 22.23 2.86 -10.65
CA SER A 22 20.85 2.40 -10.71
C SER A 22 20.09 3.01 -9.54
N PRO A 23 19.03 3.82 -9.76
CA PRO A 23 18.21 4.28 -8.66
C PRO A 23 17.65 3.04 -7.98
N ALA A 24 18.10 2.79 -6.75
CA ALA A 24 17.53 1.74 -5.92
C ALA A 24 16.04 2.02 -5.86
N ARG A 25 15.23 1.20 -6.54
CA ARG A 25 13.79 1.27 -6.40
C ARG A 25 13.54 0.84 -4.96
N ILE A 26 13.24 1.81 -4.10
CA ILE A 26 12.67 1.54 -2.79
C ILE A 26 11.28 0.97 -3.08
N GLY A 27 11.23 -0.34 -3.31
CA GLY A 27 9.98 -1.07 -3.36
C GLY A 27 9.46 -1.16 -1.93
N HIS A 28 8.53 -0.29 -1.56
CA HIS A 28 7.74 -0.54 -0.37
C HIS A 28 6.89 -1.79 -0.63
N ALA A 29 7.04 -2.81 0.21
CA ALA A 29 6.18 -3.98 0.15
C ALA A 29 4.73 -3.52 0.34
N GLU A 30 3.85 -3.89 -0.61
CA GLU A 30 2.44 -3.54 -0.55
C GLU A 30 1.80 -4.22 0.68
N THR A 31 1.43 -3.41 1.67
CA THR A 31 0.72 -3.86 2.86
C THR A 31 -0.76 -3.55 2.67
N VAL A 32 -1.61 -4.57 2.74
CA VAL A 32 -3.05 -4.41 2.59
C VAL A 32 -3.72 -4.50 3.96
N LEU A 33 -4.26 -3.38 4.45
CA LEU A 33 -5.08 -3.33 5.65
C LEU A 33 -6.55 -3.56 5.27
N HIS A 34 -7.12 -4.63 5.83
CA HIS A 34 -8.53 -4.96 5.69
C HIS A 34 -9.32 -4.31 6.82
N VAL A 35 -10.32 -3.50 6.49
CA VAL A 35 -11.13 -2.76 7.46
C VAL A 35 -12.60 -3.13 7.26
N ALA A 36 -13.16 -3.81 8.23
CA ALA A 36 -14.60 -4.07 8.33
C ALA A 36 -15.27 -2.98 9.17
N TYR A 37 -16.40 -2.45 8.70
CA TYR A 37 -17.22 -1.48 9.45
C TYR A 37 -18.71 -1.81 9.35
N GLU A 38 -19.51 -1.11 10.15
CA GLU A 38 -20.95 -1.36 10.29
C GLU A 38 -21.72 -1.23 8.95
N ASP A 39 -22.66 -2.14 8.70
CA ASP A 39 -23.52 -2.17 7.51
C ASP A 39 -24.79 -1.32 7.66
N LYS A 40 -24.97 -0.69 8.82
CA LYS A 40 -26.02 0.28 9.12
C LYS A 40 -25.49 1.72 9.20
N THR A 41 -26.40 2.66 9.02
CA THR A 41 -26.14 4.09 9.14
C THR A 41 -25.84 4.47 10.58
N GLN A 42 -24.72 5.17 10.78
CA GLN A 42 -24.34 5.83 12.01
C GLN A 42 -23.74 7.19 11.65
N PHE A 43 -24.61 8.17 11.38
CA PHE A 43 -24.18 9.50 10.97
C PHE A 43 -23.32 10.17 12.07
N PRO A 44 -22.20 10.86 11.72
CA PRO A 44 -21.66 11.07 10.38
C PRO A 44 -20.62 10.02 9.94
N TYR A 45 -20.40 8.97 10.73
CA TYR A 45 -19.29 8.04 10.61
C TYR A 45 -19.47 6.98 9.52
N TYR A 46 -20.67 6.39 9.45
CA TYR A 46 -21.05 5.35 8.49
C TYR A 46 -22.39 5.71 7.85
N MET A 47 -22.50 5.53 6.53
CA MET A 47 -23.70 5.90 5.78
C MET A 47 -24.34 4.70 5.08
N GLY A 48 -25.67 4.66 5.04
CA GLY A 48 -26.49 3.70 4.32
C GLY A 48 -26.62 2.34 5.00
N ASP A 49 -27.77 1.70 4.78
CA ASP A 49 -28.13 0.41 5.37
C ASP A 49 -27.93 -0.69 4.33
N THR A 50 -26.67 -1.05 4.08
CA THR A 50 -26.27 -2.01 3.06
C THR A 50 -24.91 -2.62 3.36
N GLN A 51 -24.70 -3.85 2.88
CA GLN A 51 -23.40 -4.53 2.94
C GLN A 51 -22.42 -4.09 1.85
N LYS A 52 -22.83 -3.18 0.96
CA LYS A 52 -21.97 -2.62 -0.08
C LYS A 52 -21.21 -1.41 0.43
N VAL A 53 -19.90 -1.35 0.17
CA VAL A 53 -19.11 -0.13 0.38
C VAL A 53 -19.68 0.97 -0.53
N LEU A 54 -20.02 2.11 0.06
CA LEU A 54 -20.60 3.24 -0.68
C LEU A 54 -19.51 4.19 -1.17
N GLU A 55 -19.82 4.95 -2.22
CA GLU A 55 -18.98 6.05 -2.71
C GLU A 55 -18.83 7.17 -1.67
N ARG A 56 -19.89 7.41 -0.88
CA ARG A 56 -19.92 8.36 0.25
C ARG A 56 -20.15 7.59 1.55
N PRO A 57 -19.12 6.88 2.07
CA PRO A 57 -19.29 5.92 3.14
C PRO A 57 -19.41 6.56 4.53
N GLY A 58 -19.04 7.83 4.69
CA GLY A 58 -19.05 8.56 5.95
C GLY A 58 -17.63 8.91 6.43
N ALA A 59 -17.56 9.86 7.37
CA ALA A 59 -16.33 10.56 7.73
C ALA A 59 -15.23 9.63 8.28
N ALA A 60 -15.60 8.59 9.03
CA ALA A 60 -14.63 7.67 9.62
C ALA A 60 -13.96 6.80 8.54
N VAL A 61 -14.72 6.35 7.55
CA VAL A 61 -14.20 5.51 6.45
C VAL A 61 -13.32 6.33 5.52
N GLU A 62 -13.73 7.57 5.23
CA GLU A 62 -12.92 8.52 4.44
C GLU A 62 -11.59 8.84 5.14
N LEU A 63 -11.61 9.08 6.45
CA LEU A 63 -10.39 9.31 7.23
C LEU A 63 -9.40 8.14 7.14
N VAL A 64 -9.88 6.90 7.26
CA VAL A 64 -9.03 5.71 7.14
C VAL A 64 -8.46 5.59 5.71
N LYS A 65 -9.24 5.94 4.69
CA LYS A 65 -8.79 5.89 3.28
C LYS A 65 -7.63 6.86 3.02
N LEU A 66 -7.63 8.04 3.64
CA LEU A 66 -6.54 9.01 3.53
C LEU A 66 -5.18 8.47 4.00
N LEU A 67 -5.15 7.38 4.78
CA LEU A 67 -3.89 6.75 5.19
C LEU A 67 -3.11 6.18 3.99
N GLU A 68 -3.76 5.79 2.90
CA GLU A 68 -3.07 5.36 1.67
C GLU A 68 -2.18 6.48 1.10
N GLU A 69 -2.55 7.75 1.29
CA GLU A 69 -1.78 8.91 0.81
C GLU A 69 -0.61 9.24 1.74
N ARG A 70 -0.66 8.80 3.00
CA ARG A 70 0.31 9.17 4.05
C ARG A 70 1.31 8.09 4.36
N VAL A 71 0.97 6.82 4.09
CA VAL A 71 1.80 5.67 4.41
C VAL A 71 2.25 4.98 3.13
N PRO A 72 3.52 5.13 2.70
CA PRO A 72 4.03 4.49 1.50
C PRO A 72 3.84 2.96 1.53
N GLY A 73 3.23 2.43 0.47
CA GLY A 73 2.94 1.01 0.33
C GLY A 73 1.69 0.51 1.06
N LEU A 74 0.92 1.37 1.73
CA LEU A 74 -0.34 0.99 2.37
C LEU A 74 -1.50 1.02 1.37
N ARG A 75 -2.30 -0.05 1.37
CA ARG A 75 -3.60 -0.13 0.70
C ARG A 75 -4.68 -0.53 1.69
N ILE A 76 -5.85 0.05 1.55
CA ILE A 76 -7.03 -0.21 2.38
C ILE A 76 -8.08 -0.94 1.56
N LYS A 77 -8.56 -2.07 2.08
CA LYS A 77 -9.72 -2.79 1.56
C LYS A 77 -10.86 -2.74 2.56
N PHE A 78 -11.96 -2.13 2.14
CA PHE A 78 -13.15 -1.99 2.97
C PHE A 78 -14.14 -3.14 2.76
N SER A 79 -14.84 -3.50 3.82
CA SER A 79 -15.98 -4.42 3.81
C SER A 79 -17.02 -3.96 4.83
N ARG A 80 -18.29 -4.31 4.60
CA ARG A 80 -19.39 -3.94 5.51
C ARG A 80 -20.11 -5.16 6.01
N TYR A 81 -20.32 -5.21 7.33
CA TYR A 81 -21.04 -6.27 8.02
C TYR A 81 -21.78 -5.72 9.23
N PRO A 82 -22.75 -6.46 9.80
CA PRO A 82 -23.35 -6.09 11.07
C PRO A 82 -22.24 -5.96 12.13
N TRP A 83 -22.27 -4.93 12.98
CA TRP A 83 -21.19 -4.65 13.93
C TRP A 83 -20.76 -5.84 14.78
N LYS A 84 -21.72 -6.66 15.23
CA LYS A 84 -21.42 -7.91 15.97
C LYS A 84 -20.49 -8.84 15.20
N ARG A 85 -20.63 -8.93 13.87
CA ARG A 85 -19.75 -9.71 13.01
C ARG A 85 -18.39 -9.04 12.84
N CYS A 86 -18.33 -7.72 12.72
CA CYS A 86 -17.06 -6.97 12.68
C CYS A 86 -16.21 -7.28 13.91
N LEU A 87 -16.80 -7.23 15.10
CA LEU A 87 -16.13 -7.54 16.37
C LEU A 87 -15.63 -8.99 16.44
N ALA A 88 -16.37 -9.93 15.86
CA ALA A 88 -15.98 -11.34 15.85
C ALA A 88 -14.81 -11.66 14.89
N MET A 89 -14.40 -10.70 14.05
CA MET A 89 -13.29 -10.85 13.09
C MET A 89 -12.01 -10.14 13.54
N LEU A 90 -12.03 -9.45 14.68
CA LEU A 90 -10.86 -8.85 15.32
C LEU A 90 -10.05 -9.93 16.05
#